data_AF-A0A7J9RD54-F1
#
_entry.id   AF-A0A7J9RD54-F1
#
_cell.length_a   1.000
_cell.length_b   1.000
_cell.length_c   1.000
_cell.angle_alpha   90.00
_cell.angle_beta   90.00
_cell.angle_gamma   90.00
#
_symmetry.space_group_name_H-M   'P 1'
#
loop_
_entity.id
_entity.type
_entity.pdbx_description
1 polymer ?
#
loop_
_entity_poly.entity_id
_entity_poly.type
_entity_poly.pdbx_seq_one_letter_code
_entity_poly.pdbx_strand_id
1 'polypeptide(L)'
;TTAGTYYNVVSIRLKSSPDRLDAIVILTALSLLGVTNNVNYNWQVRASGISTGTVWTSAGSDSAVEYKIDAGEYAGGRILASGFFNASQQGSTPVDILKEALFKFQLERDGLTKTPYELSLVCSASVNGAQVFGSMDWEEISR
;
A
#
# COMPACT_ATOMS: atom_id res chain seq x y z
N THR A 1 13.87 10.88 -4.14
CA THR A 1 12.55 11.28 -3.64
C THR A 1 12.64 12.68 -3.03
N THR A 2 11.63 13.50 -3.25
CA THR A 2 11.51 14.89 -2.77
C THR A 2 10.66 14.94 -1.50
N ALA A 3 11.03 15.80 -0.56
CA ALA A 3 10.29 16.03 0.68
C ALA A 3 8.85 16.48 0.39
N GLY A 4 7.89 16.03 1.19
CA GLY A 4 6.48 16.35 1.02
C GLY A 4 5.76 15.57 -0.08
N THR A 5 6.47 14.96 -1.03
CA THR A 5 5.87 14.13 -2.09
C THR A 5 5.61 12.71 -1.57
N TYR A 6 4.43 12.16 -1.89
CA TYR A 6 4.09 10.77 -1.59
C TYR A 6 4.63 9.84 -2.66
N TYR A 7 5.39 8.84 -2.21
CA TYR A 7 5.89 7.76 -3.02
C TYR A 7 5.23 6.45 -2.63
N ASN A 8 5.05 5.56 -3.60
CA ASN A 8 4.59 4.20 -3.34
C ASN A 8 5.63 3.44 -2.49
N VAL A 9 5.15 2.71 -1.49
CA VAL A 9 5.94 1.73 -0.73
C VAL A 9 5.57 0.33 -1.20
N VAL A 10 4.27 0.03 -1.23
CA VAL A 10 3.73 -1.21 -1.79
C VAL A 10 2.29 -0.96 -2.23
N SER A 11 1.94 -1.48 -3.41
CA SER A 11 0.58 -1.56 -3.93
C SER A 11 0.19 -3.02 -4.10
N ILE A 12 -1.05 -3.34 -3.78
CA ILE A 12 -1.68 -4.63 -4.08
C ILE A 12 -2.95 -4.41 -4.90
N ARG A 13 -3.28 -5.38 -5.75
CA ARG A 13 -4.55 -5.42 -6.48
C ARG A 13 -4.95 -6.86 -6.80
N LEU A 14 -6.19 -7.05 -7.25
CA LEU A 14 -6.66 -8.33 -7.76
C LEU A 14 -5.97 -8.68 -9.09
N LYS A 15 -5.65 -9.96 -9.28
CA LYS A 15 -5.10 -10.48 -10.54
C LYS A 15 -6.15 -10.52 -11.64
N SER A 16 -5.80 -9.96 -12.79
CA SER A 16 -6.57 -10.14 -14.03
C SER A 16 -6.32 -11.50 -14.71
N SER A 17 -5.23 -12.20 -14.39
CA SER A 17 -4.90 -13.53 -14.94
C SER A 17 -4.50 -14.48 -13.80
N PRO A 18 -5.11 -15.69 -13.68
CA PRO A 18 -6.10 -16.32 -14.57
C PRO A 18 -7.57 -15.91 -14.24
N ASP A 19 -7.88 -14.62 -14.12
CA ASP A 19 -9.17 -14.06 -13.70
C ASP A 19 -9.55 -14.42 -12.24
N ARG A 20 -8.89 -13.74 -11.28
CA ARG A 20 -9.22 -13.82 -9.85
C ARG A 20 -9.96 -12.57 -9.36
N LEU A 21 -10.65 -11.90 -10.29
CA LEU A 21 -11.32 -10.62 -10.04
C LEU A 21 -12.53 -10.73 -9.11
N ASP A 22 -13.08 -11.94 -8.93
CA ASP A 22 -14.20 -12.22 -8.03
C ASP A 22 -13.77 -12.59 -6.59
N ALA A 23 -12.46 -12.61 -6.31
CA ALA A 23 -11.96 -12.86 -4.96
C ALA A 23 -12.25 -11.69 -4.02
N ILE A 24 -12.43 -12.01 -2.74
CA ILE A 24 -12.50 -11.01 -1.67
C ILE A 24 -11.12 -10.96 -1.03
N VAL A 25 -10.47 -9.81 -1.11
CA VAL A 25 -9.16 -9.58 -0.50
C VAL A 25 -9.26 -8.34 0.38
N ILE A 26 -8.79 -8.46 1.62
CA ILE A 26 -8.86 -7.38 2.62
C ILE A 26 -7.47 -7.21 3.24
N LEU A 27 -7.01 -5.96 3.32
CA LEU A 27 -5.83 -5.60 4.09
C LEU A 27 -6.05 -5.85 5.59
N THR A 28 -5.15 -6.59 6.23
CA THR A 28 -5.29 -6.97 7.65
C THR A 28 -4.26 -6.33 8.57
N ALA A 29 -3.05 -6.09 8.08
CA ALA A 29 -2.01 -5.44 8.86
C ALA A 29 -1.05 -4.62 7.98
N LEU A 30 -0.44 -3.62 8.60
CA LEU A 30 0.61 -2.80 8.01
C LEU A 30 1.68 -2.54 9.07
N SER A 31 2.93 -2.45 8.65
CA SER A 31 4.00 -1.91 9.48
C SER A 31 4.88 -1.00 8.64
N LEU A 32 5.42 0.06 9.25
CA LEU A 32 6.39 0.94 8.62
C LEU A 32 7.56 1.17 9.56
N LEU A 33 8.75 1.27 8.98
CA LEU A 33 9.99 1.56 9.69
C LEU A 33 10.80 2.59 8.91
N GLY A 34 10.97 3.78 9.47
CA GLY A 34 11.86 4.79 8.91
C GLY A 34 13.31 4.48 9.27
N VAL A 35 14.21 4.63 8.30
CA VAL A 35 15.66 4.35 8.47
C VAL A 35 16.43 5.62 8.72
N THR A 36 15.99 6.74 8.15
CA THR A 36 16.71 8.00 8.21
C THR A 36 16.46 8.69 9.54
N ASN A 37 17.53 8.93 10.30
CA ASN A 37 17.44 9.47 11.65
C ASN A 37 16.88 10.90 11.69
N ASN A 38 16.08 11.20 12.71
CA ASN A 38 15.43 12.49 12.95
C ASN A 38 14.55 12.95 11.78
N VAL A 39 13.91 12.01 11.08
CA VAL A 39 12.96 12.30 9.99
C VAL A 39 11.54 11.99 10.41
N ASN A 40 10.64 12.91 10.09
CA ASN A 40 9.21 12.71 10.23
C ASN A 40 8.63 12.18 8.93
N TYR A 41 7.78 11.17 9.03
CA TYR A 41 7.12 10.53 7.89
C TYR A 41 5.61 10.67 8.02
N ASN A 42 4.94 10.90 6.89
CA ASN A 42 3.49 10.75 6.78
C ASN A 42 3.20 9.56 5.89
N TRP A 43 2.39 8.62 6.37
CA TRP A 43 1.96 7.47 5.59
C TRP A 43 0.46 7.53 5.37
N GLN A 44 0.03 6.94 4.25
CA GLN A 44 -1.39 6.82 3.91
C GLN A 44 -1.65 5.49 3.22
N VAL A 45 -2.79 4.89 3.50
CA VAL A 45 -3.39 3.85 2.67
C VAL A 45 -4.38 4.52 1.74
N ARG A 46 -4.17 4.35 0.44
CA ARG A 46 -5.02 4.94 -0.59
C ARG A 46 -5.61 3.85 -1.49
N ALA A 47 -6.90 3.96 -1.77
CA ALA A 47 -7.59 3.12 -2.74
C ALA A 47 -7.83 3.86 -4.06
N SER A 48 -7.76 3.14 -5.17
CA SER A 48 -8.07 3.64 -6.52
C SER A 48 -7.15 4.77 -7.01
N GLY A 49 -5.94 4.86 -6.48
CA GLY A 49 -4.90 5.73 -7.04
C GLY A 49 -4.03 5.00 -8.06
N ILE A 50 -3.02 5.70 -8.56
CA ILE A 50 -2.08 5.18 -9.55
C ILE A 50 -0.67 5.35 -8.99
N SER A 51 -0.03 4.24 -8.69
CA SER A 51 1.43 4.19 -8.50
C SER A 51 2.10 4.09 -9.86
N THR A 52 3.16 4.87 -10.10
CA THR A 52 4.02 4.64 -11.28
C THR A 52 4.70 3.26 -11.17
N GLY A 53 5.31 2.78 -12.26
CA GLY A 53 5.88 1.43 -12.33
C GLY A 53 4.98 0.47 -13.10
N THR A 54 5.59 -0.33 -13.97
CA THR A 54 4.86 -1.12 -14.99
C THR A 54 4.72 -2.60 -14.66
N VAL A 55 5.42 -3.11 -13.65
CA VAL A 55 5.49 -4.55 -13.40
C VAL A 55 4.70 -4.92 -12.15
N TRP A 56 3.57 -5.58 -12.36
CA TRP A 56 2.86 -6.29 -11.31
C TRP A 56 3.41 -7.70 -11.17
N THR A 57 3.67 -8.10 -9.93
CA THR A 57 4.22 -9.41 -9.59
C THR A 57 3.15 -10.26 -8.93
N SER A 58 2.98 -11.49 -9.39
CA SER A 58 2.07 -12.45 -8.77
C SER A 58 2.51 -12.81 -7.35
N ALA A 59 1.60 -12.77 -6.37
CA ALA A 59 1.85 -13.26 -5.01
C ALA A 59 1.87 -14.80 -4.89
N GLY A 60 1.66 -15.54 -5.98
CA GLY A 60 1.63 -17.01 -6.00
C GLY A 60 0.58 -17.57 -6.96
N SER A 61 0.61 -18.88 -7.21
CA SER A 61 -0.39 -19.59 -8.02
C SER A 61 -1.78 -19.59 -7.38
N ASP A 62 -1.82 -19.77 -6.06
CA ASP A 62 -3.04 -19.95 -5.28
C ASP A 62 -3.56 -18.64 -4.67
N SER A 63 -2.92 -17.51 -5.00
CA SER A 63 -3.33 -16.19 -4.53
C SER A 63 -4.10 -15.43 -5.60
N ALA A 64 -5.09 -14.65 -5.17
CA ALA A 64 -5.82 -13.71 -6.01
C ALA A 64 -5.09 -12.36 -6.18
N VAL A 65 -3.97 -12.16 -5.49
CA VAL A 65 -3.29 -10.87 -5.39
C VAL A 65 -2.05 -10.80 -6.27
N GLU A 66 -1.88 -9.66 -6.92
CA GLU A 66 -0.61 -9.21 -7.47
C GLU A 66 -0.17 -7.92 -6.75
N TYR A 67 1.14 -7.76 -6.62
CA TYR A 67 1.74 -6.66 -5.88
C TYR A 67 2.75 -5.90 -6.72
N LYS A 68 3.05 -4.68 -6.28
CA LYS A 68 4.04 -3.80 -6.87
C LYS A 68 4.77 -3.03 -5.77
N ILE A 69 6.10 -3.09 -5.78
CA ILE A 69 6.97 -2.55 -4.71
C ILE A 69 7.96 -1.49 -5.20
N ASP A 70 7.82 -1.03 -6.44
CA ASP A 70 8.70 0.04 -6.91
C ASP A 70 8.35 1.38 -6.25
N ALA A 71 9.39 2.10 -5.87
CA ALA A 71 9.30 3.42 -5.22
C ALA A 71 8.99 4.50 -6.26
N GLY A 72 7.78 4.44 -6.80
CA GLY A 72 7.24 5.33 -7.80
C GLY A 72 6.54 6.55 -7.23
N GLU A 73 6.32 7.58 -8.06
CA GLU A 73 5.38 8.64 -7.74
C GLU A 73 3.96 8.06 -7.62
N TYR A 74 3.14 8.69 -6.80
CA TYR A 74 1.76 8.27 -6.59
C TYR A 74 0.79 9.43 -6.84
N ALA A 75 -0.29 9.15 -7.57
CA ALA A 75 -1.31 10.14 -7.89
C ALA A 75 -2.74 9.65 -7.60
N GLY A 76 -3.60 10.58 -7.17
CA GLY A 76 -5.02 10.32 -6.94
C GLY A 76 -5.33 9.40 -5.77
N GLY A 77 -6.46 8.69 -5.89
CA GLY A 77 -7.01 7.78 -4.91
C GLY A 77 -7.73 8.45 -3.74
N ARG A 78 -8.52 7.66 -3.00
CA ARG A 78 -9.16 8.07 -1.73
C ARG A 78 -8.31 7.61 -0.55
N ILE A 79 -8.13 8.47 0.46
CA ILE A 79 -7.42 8.11 1.69
C ILE A 79 -8.36 7.27 2.57
N LEU A 80 -7.92 6.05 2.90
CA LEU A 80 -8.65 5.15 3.78
C LEU A 80 -8.15 5.21 5.22
N ALA A 81 -6.83 5.38 5.38
CA ALA A 81 -6.15 5.55 6.65
C ALA A 81 -4.90 6.40 6.44
N SER A 82 -4.49 7.12 7.48
CA SER A 82 -3.27 7.92 7.46
C SER A 82 -2.74 8.11 8.86
N GLY A 83 -1.45 8.45 8.96
CA GLY A 83 -0.82 8.76 10.23
C GLY A 83 0.58 9.31 10.04
N PHE A 84 1.23 9.53 11.18
CA PHE A 84 2.61 10.00 11.24
C PHE A 84 3.42 9.07 12.12
N PHE A 85 4.71 8.92 11.79
CA PHE A 85 5.70 8.35 12.69
C PHE A 85 7.03 9.08 12.48
N ASN A 86 7.91 8.95 13.46
CA ASN A 86 9.27 9.46 13.38
C ASN A 86 10.26 8.28 13.42
N ALA A 87 11.38 8.43 12.73
CA ALA A 87 12.53 7.57 12.91
C ALA A 87 13.55 8.28 13.81
N SER A 88 13.75 7.76 15.01
CA SER A 88 14.73 8.27 15.97
C SER A 88 15.73 7.18 16.35
N GLN A 89 16.91 7.58 16.80
CA GLN A 89 17.93 6.67 17.33
C GLN A 89 17.44 5.82 18.52
N GLN A 90 16.41 6.27 19.24
CA GLN A 90 15.87 5.63 20.45
C GLN A 90 14.67 4.70 20.16
N GLY A 91 14.29 4.56 18.89
CA GLY A 91 13.19 3.70 18.46
C GLY A 91 12.28 4.39 17.45
N SER A 92 11.51 3.58 16.72
CA SER A 92 10.42 4.04 15.87
C SER A 92 9.12 3.59 16.49
N THR A 93 8.11 4.46 16.51
CA THR A 93 6.75 4.08 16.94
C THR A 93 6.14 3.17 15.88
N PRO A 94 5.76 1.92 16.21
CA PRO A 94 5.05 1.06 15.29
C PRO A 94 3.77 1.74 14.82
N VAL A 95 3.52 1.69 13.52
CA VAL A 95 2.24 2.09 12.94
C VAL A 95 1.35 0.86 12.93
N ASP A 96 0.32 0.85 13.78
CA ASP A 96 -0.74 -0.15 13.77
C ASP A 96 -2.04 0.46 13.23
N ILE A 97 -2.66 -0.19 12.25
CA ILE A 97 -4.02 0.16 11.82
C ILE A 97 -5.02 -0.73 12.55
N LEU A 98 -5.95 -0.10 13.26
CA LEU A 98 -7.05 -0.80 13.94
C LEU A 98 -8.02 -1.43 12.92
N LYS A 99 -8.35 -2.71 13.14
CA LYS A 99 -9.24 -3.57 12.34
C LYS A 99 -10.68 -3.07 12.17
N GLU A 100 -11.06 -1.96 12.79
CA GLU A 100 -12.45 -1.48 12.91
C GLU A 100 -13.10 -1.03 11.59
N ALA A 101 -12.42 -1.18 10.46
CA ALA A 101 -12.98 -0.93 9.13
C ALA A 101 -12.63 -2.02 8.11
N LEU A 102 -12.81 -3.29 8.49
CA LEU A 102 -12.51 -4.48 7.67
C LEU A 102 -12.99 -4.36 6.20
N PHE A 103 -14.17 -3.77 5.96
CA PHE A 103 -14.71 -3.61 4.61
C PHE A 103 -14.20 -2.37 3.85
N LYS A 104 -13.59 -1.39 4.52
CA LYS A 104 -13.07 -0.19 3.83
C LYS A 104 -11.82 -0.51 3.01
N PHE A 105 -11.12 -1.59 3.35
CA PHE A 105 -9.87 -2.00 2.71
C PHE A 105 -10.04 -3.18 1.75
N GLN A 106 -11.29 -3.54 1.41
CA GLN A 106 -11.52 -4.56 0.40
C GLN A 106 -10.98 -4.09 -0.95
N LEU A 107 -10.29 -4.98 -1.66
CA LEU A 107 -9.84 -4.70 -3.03
C LEU A 107 -11.03 -4.55 -3.98
N GLU A 108 -10.95 -3.56 -4.85
CA GLU A 108 -12.02 -3.16 -5.74
C GLU A 108 -11.64 -3.40 -7.21
N ARG A 109 -12.66 -3.45 -8.06
CA ARG A 109 -12.50 -3.52 -9.51
C ARG A 109 -13.59 -2.70 -10.20
N ASP A 110 -13.29 -2.31 -11.44
CA ASP A 110 -14.31 -1.92 -12.40
C ASP A 110 -15.01 -3.16 -12.95
N GLY A 111 -16.30 -3.33 -12.65
CA GLY A 111 -17.10 -4.47 -13.10
C GLY A 111 -17.41 -4.47 -14.61
N LEU A 112 -17.31 -3.32 -15.29
CA LEU A 112 -17.59 -3.20 -16.73
C LEU A 112 -16.34 -3.48 -17.56
N THR A 113 -15.20 -2.94 -17.14
CA THR A 113 -13.93 -3.07 -17.87
C THR A 113 -13.05 -4.21 -17.36
N LYS A 114 -13.46 -4.88 -16.27
CA LYS A 114 -12.67 -5.91 -15.57
C LYS A 114 -11.29 -5.41 -15.12
N THR A 115 -11.18 -4.11 -14.83
CA THR A 115 -9.92 -3.50 -14.43
C THR A 115 -9.79 -3.50 -12.90
N PRO A 116 -8.77 -4.14 -12.31
CA PRO A 116 -8.56 -4.10 -10.87
C PRO A 116 -8.00 -2.74 -10.42
N TYR A 117 -8.47 -2.24 -9.27
CA TYR A 117 -7.95 -1.02 -8.66
C TYR A 117 -6.83 -1.29 -7.67
N GLU A 118 -5.91 -0.34 -7.55
CA GLU A 118 -4.79 -0.43 -6.61
C GLU A 118 -5.23 -0.04 -5.19
N LEU A 119 -4.79 -0.82 -4.21
CA LEU A 119 -4.72 -0.42 -2.81
C LEU A 119 -3.24 -0.24 -2.46
N SER A 120 -2.87 0.98 -2.07
CA SER A 120 -1.47 1.37 -1.96
C SER A 120 -1.12 1.94 -0.60
N LEU A 121 -0.03 1.47 -0.03
CA LEU A 121 0.68 2.14 1.04
C LEU A 121 1.63 3.16 0.42
N VAL A 122 1.42 4.43 0.75
CA VAL A 122 2.27 5.53 0.30
C VAL A 122 2.90 6.24 1.48
N CYS A 123 4.10 6.77 1.29
CA CYS A 123 4.84 7.49 2.31
C CYS A 123 5.45 8.77 1.75
N SER A 124 5.42 9.81 2.57
CA SER A 124 6.12 11.09 2.39
C SER A 124 7.04 11.33 3.57
N ALA A 125 8.10 12.12 3.37
CA ALA A 125 9.08 12.43 4.39
C ALA A 125 9.33 13.94 4.49
N SER A 126 9.77 14.41 5.66
CA SER A 126 10.10 15.82 5.90
C SER A 126 11.41 16.26 5.25
N VAL A 127 12.21 15.35 4.70
CA VAL A 127 13.50 15.63 4.04
C VAL A 127 13.64 14.84 2.74
N ASN A 128 14.49 15.33 1.84
CA ASN A 128 14.80 14.65 0.58
C ASN A 128 15.59 13.36 0.84
N GLY A 129 15.35 12.35 0.00
CA GLY A 129 16.14 11.10 0.00
C GLY A 129 15.98 10.23 1.25
N ALA A 130 14.99 10.51 2.11
CA ALA A 130 14.70 9.66 3.26
C ALA A 130 14.26 8.25 2.82
N GLN A 131 14.62 7.26 3.64
CA GLN A 131 14.35 5.84 3.39
C GLN A 131 13.35 5.29 4.39
N VAL A 132 12.51 4.37 3.93
CA VAL A 132 11.47 3.71 4.71
C VAL A 132 11.30 2.27 4.22
N PHE A 133 11.06 1.36 5.15
CA PHE A 133 10.57 0.01 4.87
C PHE A 133 9.11 -0.08 5.27
N GLY A 134 8.36 -0.94 4.58
CA GLY A 134 6.99 -1.26 4.97
C GLY A 134 6.67 -2.72 4.71
N SER A 135 5.76 -3.26 5.50
CA SER A 135 5.12 -4.56 5.26
C SER A 135 3.62 -4.38 5.14
N MET A 136 2.99 -5.26 4.37
CA MET A 136 1.56 -5.28 4.13
C MET A 136 1.08 -6.72 4.12
N ASP A 137 0.15 -7.04 5.02
CA ASP A 137 -0.47 -8.35 5.11
C ASP A 137 -1.94 -8.27 4.68
N TRP A 138 -2.41 -9.31 4.02
CA TRP A 138 -3.79 -9.40 3.55
C TRP A 138 -4.38 -10.78 3.83
N GLU A 139 -5.70 -10.83 3.85
CA GLU A 139 -6.49 -12.05 3.86
C GLU A 139 -7.26 -12.16 2.55
N GLU A 140 -7.28 -13.36 1.96
CA GLU A 140 -7.98 -13.63 0.71
C GLU A 140 -8.95 -14.80 0.84
N ILE A 141 -10.15 -14.62 0.28
CA ILE A 141 -11.16 -15.66 0.10
C ILE A 141 -11.38 -15.79 -1.40
N SER A 142 -10.85 -16.86 -1.97
CA SER A 142 -11.02 -17.22 -3.38
C SER A 142 -11.73 -18.56 -3.52
N ARG A 143 -12.48 -18.72 -4.62
CA ARG A 143 -13.11 -19.98 -5.01
C ARG A 143 -12.12 -20.97 -5.59
#